data_AF-A0AAQ0QF95-F1
#
_entry.id   AF-A0AAQ0QF95-F1
#
_cell.length_a   1.000
_cell.length_b   1.000
_cell.length_c   1.000
_cell.angle_alpha   90.00
_cell.angle_beta   90.00
_cell.angle_gamma   90.00
#
_symmetry.space_group_name_H-M   'P 1'
#
loop_
_entity.id
_entity.type
_entity.pdbx_description
1 polymer ?
#
loop_
_entity_poly.entity_id
_entity_poly.type
_entity_poly.pdbx_seq_one_letter_code
_entity_poly.pdbx_strand_id
1 'polypeptide(L)'
;MKVTFEHPTIIFDDRIAEIIIEFVNHILYADSEKTLRQIVADFADKYDLDRYFVYGYGSHHLWLKQRKITNPDITFEYRILIVEY
;
A
#
# COMPACT_ATOMS: atom_id res chain seq x y z
N MET A 1 -11.21 -11.42 0.26
CA MET A 1 -10.01 -10.65 -0.14
C MET A 1 -8.78 -11.52 -0.07
N LYS A 2 -7.83 -11.30 -0.98
CA LYS A 2 -6.53 -11.96 -1.01
C LYS A 2 -5.44 -10.91 -1.14
N VAL A 3 -4.64 -10.75 -0.09
CA VAL A 3 -3.47 -9.87 -0.06
C VAL A 3 -2.26 -10.66 -0.52
N THR A 4 -1.57 -10.20 -1.56
CA THR A 4 -0.36 -10.84 -2.09
C THR A 4 0.77 -9.82 -2.19
N PHE A 5 1.91 -10.10 -1.56
CA PHE A 5 3.15 -9.40 -1.86
C PHE A 5 3.73 -9.95 -3.15
N GLU A 6 3.87 -9.10 -4.15
CA GLU A 6 4.42 -9.46 -5.47
C GLU A 6 5.91 -9.19 -5.56
N HIS A 7 6.40 -8.15 -4.87
CA HIS A 7 7.81 -7.76 -4.86
C HIS A 7 8.23 -7.26 -3.47
N PRO A 8 9.53 -7.37 -3.13
CA PRO A 8 10.05 -6.85 -1.86
C PRO A 8 9.95 -5.33 -1.80
N THR A 9 9.74 -4.80 -0.59
CA THR A 9 9.83 -3.36 -0.30
C THR A 9 11.29 -3.02 0.01
N ILE A 10 11.81 -1.92 -0.55
CA ILE A 10 13.14 -1.44 -0.21
C ILE A 10 13.07 -0.65 1.10
N ILE A 11 13.72 -1.18 2.14
CA ILE A 11 13.75 -0.55 3.47
C ILE A 11 15.10 0.15 3.66
N PHE A 12 15.08 1.48 3.72
CA PHE A 12 16.24 2.34 3.98
C PHE A 12 16.01 3.31 5.15
N ASP A 13 14.77 3.34 5.65
CA ASP A 13 14.27 4.11 6.77
C ASP A 13 13.30 3.18 7.51
N ASP A 14 13.45 3.03 8.82
CA ASP A 14 12.62 2.13 9.63
C ASP A 14 11.14 2.49 9.54
N ARG A 15 10.82 3.78 9.29
CA ARG A 15 9.44 4.24 9.08
C ARG A 15 8.74 3.56 7.90
N ILE A 16 9.50 3.14 6.89
CA ILE A 16 8.93 2.45 5.71
C ILE A 16 8.45 1.06 6.10
N ALA A 17 9.25 0.36 6.91
CA ALA A 17 8.88 -0.95 7.43
C ALA A 17 7.65 -0.84 8.33
N GLU A 18 7.63 0.17 9.22
CA GLU A 18 6.47 0.44 10.07
C GLU A 18 5.20 0.69 9.23
N ILE A 19 5.27 1.59 8.26
CA ILE A 19 4.10 1.95 7.43
C ILE A 19 3.59 0.76 6.62
N ILE A 20 4.45 -0.04 5.99
CA ILE A 20 3.96 -1.18 5.18
C ILE A 20 3.38 -2.30 6.05
N ILE A 21 3.96 -2.55 7.23
CA ILE A 21 3.45 -3.54 8.19
C ILE A 21 2.09 -3.08 8.72
N GLU A 22 1.98 -1.83 9.17
CA GLU A 22 0.73 -1.26 9.65
C GLU A 22 -0.34 -1.23 8.55
N PHE A 23 0.03 -0.84 7.33
CA PHE A 23 -0.89 -0.84 6.19
C PHE A 23 -1.48 -2.23 5.95
N VAL A 24 -0.63 -3.27 5.92
CA VAL A 24 -1.08 -4.66 5.75
C VAL A 24 -1.97 -5.11 6.90
N ASN A 25 -1.60 -4.82 8.14
CA ASN A 25 -2.42 -5.16 9.30
C ASN A 25 -3.81 -4.55 9.21
N HIS A 26 -3.91 -3.29 8.77
CA HIS A 26 -5.19 -2.60 8.63
C HIS A 26 -6.05 -3.17 7.49
N ILE A 27 -5.50 -3.34 6.28
CA ILE A 27 -6.29 -3.85 5.15
C ILE A 27 -6.76 -5.29 5.34
N LEU A 28 -6.08 -6.09 6.18
CA LEU A 28 -6.50 -7.45 6.51
C LEU A 28 -7.80 -7.51 7.31
N TYR A 29 -8.24 -6.41 7.94
CA TYR A 29 -9.56 -6.33 8.58
C TYR A 29 -10.71 -6.11 7.59
N ALA A 30 -10.43 -5.85 6.32
CA ALA A 30 -11.47 -5.61 5.32
C ALA A 30 -12.14 -6.93 4.89
N ASP A 31 -13.48 -6.93 4.85
CA ASP A 31 -14.31 -8.05 4.39
C ASP A 31 -14.96 -7.81 3.02
N SER A 32 -14.95 -6.56 2.54
CA SER A 32 -15.59 -6.13 1.30
C SER A 32 -14.85 -4.97 0.65
N GLU A 33 -14.95 -4.81 -0.68
CA GLU A 33 -14.29 -3.69 -1.40
C GLU A 33 -14.57 -2.33 -0.74
N LYS A 34 -15.81 -2.12 -0.27
CA LYS A 34 -16.23 -0.90 0.42
C LYS A 34 -15.42 -0.67 1.70
N THR A 35 -15.28 -1.69 2.56
CA THR A 35 -14.52 -1.56 3.80
C THR A 35 -13.03 -1.38 3.54
N LEU A 36 -12.47 -2.04 2.51
CA LEU A 36 -11.07 -1.86 2.12
C LEU A 36 -10.81 -0.41 1.70
N ARG A 37 -11.65 0.16 0.82
CA ARG A 37 -11.52 1.56 0.38
C ARG A 37 -11.59 2.54 1.55
N GLN A 38 -12.49 2.31 2.50
CA GLN A 38 -12.59 3.15 3.69
C GLN A 38 -11.33 3.05 4.56
N ILE A 39 -10.85 1.82 4.83
CA ILE A 39 -9.64 1.60 5.62
C ILE A 39 -8.42 2.26 4.97
N VAL A 40 -8.26 2.13 3.65
CA VAL A 40 -7.14 2.75 2.92
C VAL A 40 -7.21 4.28 3.00
N ALA A 41 -8.40 4.87 2.85
CA ALA A 41 -8.58 6.32 2.99
C ALA A 41 -8.26 6.79 4.42
N ASP A 42 -8.82 6.14 5.44
CA ASP A 42 -8.56 6.47 6.85
C ASP A 42 -7.08 6.28 7.21
N PHE A 43 -6.42 5.29 6.62
CA PHE A 43 -5.00 5.03 6.82
C PHE A 43 -4.13 6.11 6.17
N ALA A 44 -4.41 6.48 4.92
CA ALA A 44 -3.68 7.54 4.23
C ALA A 44 -3.82 8.91 4.92
N ASP A 45 -4.97 9.18 5.55
CA ASP A 45 -5.18 10.41 6.32
C ASP A 45 -4.41 10.44 7.65
N LYS A 46 -4.20 9.27 8.28
CA LYS A 46 -3.57 9.16 9.61
C LYS A 46 -2.07 8.87 9.56
N TYR A 47 -1.62 8.21 8.51
CA TYR A 47 -0.25 7.76 8.34
C TYR A 47 0.33 8.34 7.06
N ASP A 48 1.64 8.61 7.04
CA ASP A 48 2.36 9.14 5.88
C ASP A 48 2.50 8.08 4.74
N LEU A 49 1.43 7.35 4.38
CA LEU A 49 1.44 6.33 3.34
C LEU A 49 1.93 6.91 2.00
N ASP A 50 1.39 8.06 1.62
CA ASP A 50 1.68 8.74 0.35
C ASP A 50 3.12 9.25 0.23
N ARG A 51 3.84 9.37 1.37
CA ARG A 51 5.25 9.77 1.38
C ARG A 51 6.13 8.68 0.76
N TYR A 52 5.81 7.42 0.99
CA TYR A 52 6.65 6.28 0.61
C TYR A 52 6.02 5.43 -0.48
N PHE A 53 4.70 5.45 -0.61
CA PHE A 53 3.95 4.60 -1.52
C PHE A 53 2.97 5.41 -2.36
N VAL A 54 2.53 4.78 -3.45
CA VAL A 54 1.41 5.21 -4.29
C VAL A 54 0.50 4.01 -4.43
N TYR A 55 -0.80 4.23 -4.32
CA TYR A 55 -1.79 3.17 -4.49
C TYR A 55 -2.88 3.59 -5.46
N GLY A 56 -3.64 2.61 -5.94
CA GLY A 56 -4.78 2.84 -6.78
C GLY A 56 -5.64 1.60 -6.92
N TYR A 57 -6.78 1.79 -7.57
CA TYR A 57 -7.81 0.75 -7.67
C TYR A 57 -8.05 0.39 -9.13
N GLY A 58 -8.02 -0.91 -9.44
CA GLY A 58 -8.59 -1.48 -10.65
C GLY A 58 -10.03 -1.94 -10.42
N SER A 59 -10.61 -2.62 -11.41
CA SER A 59 -12.00 -3.10 -11.32
C SER A 59 -12.23 -4.12 -10.19
N HIS A 60 -11.19 -4.92 -9.85
CA HIS A 60 -11.29 -6.03 -8.89
C HIS A 60 -10.10 -6.11 -7.93
N HIS A 61 -9.30 -5.03 -7.85
CA HIS A 61 -8.14 -5.04 -6.96
C HIS A 61 -7.67 -3.65 -6.54
N LEU A 62 -7.04 -3.58 -5.37
CA LEU A 62 -6.15 -2.50 -4.95
C LEU A 62 -4.72 -2.89 -5.31
N TRP A 63 -3.91 -1.94 -5.78
CA TRP A 63 -2.47 -2.11 -5.97
C TRP A 63 -1.68 -1.06 -5.19
N LEU A 64 -0.46 -1.42 -4.78
CA LEU A 64 0.48 -0.55 -4.08
C LEU A 64 1.85 -0.61 -4.76
N LYS A 65 2.44 0.56 -5.03
CA LYS A 65 3.81 0.74 -5.54
C LYS A 65 4.62 1.58 -4.57
N GLN A 66 5.93 1.35 -4.50
CA GLN A 66 6.82 2.18 -3.71
C GLN A 66 7.38 3.33 -4.56
N ARG A 67 7.46 4.53 -3.99
CA ARG A 67 8.15 5.69 -4.57
C ARG A 67 9.66 5.46 -4.57
N LYS A 68 10.37 6.03 -5.54
CA LYS A 68 11.84 5.97 -5.52
C LYS A 68 12.38 6.94 -4.49
N ILE A 69 13.37 6.47 -3.74
CA ILE A 69 14.05 7.21 -2.67
C ILE A 69 14.70 8.49 -3.20
N THR A 70 15.38 8.35 -4.34
CA THR A 70 16.15 9.41 -4.98
C THR A 70 15.27 10.41 -5.72
N ASN A 71 14.02 10.05 -6.02
CA ASN A 71 13.03 10.92 -6.65
C ASN A 71 11.61 10.45 -6.26
N PRO A 72 11.01 11.05 -5.23
CA PRO A 72 9.68 10.67 -4.75
C PRO A 72 8.56 10.88 -5.78
N ASP A 73 8.75 11.68 -6.83
CA ASP A 73 7.74 11.93 -7.85
C ASP A 73 7.53 10.72 -8.79
N ILE A 74 8.44 9.74 -8.76
CA ILE A 74 8.35 8.52 -9.56
C ILE A 74 8.31 7.27 -8.68
N THR A 75 7.74 6.19 -9.21
CA THR A 75 7.68 4.89 -8.52
C THR A 75 8.61 3.87 -9.14
N PHE A 76 8.77 2.73 -8.48
CA PHE A 76 9.22 1.52 -9.17
C PHE A 76 8.16 1.08 -10.19
N GLU A 77 8.62 0.38 -11.24
CA GLU A 77 7.73 -0.11 -12.31
C GLU A 77 6.85 -1.27 -11.84
N TYR A 78 7.30 -2.01 -10.83
CA TYR A 78 6.60 -3.13 -10.23
C TYR A 78 5.70 -2.72 -9.06
N ARG A 79 4.69 -3.55 -8.79
CA ARG A 79 3.84 -3.46 -7.60
C ARG A 79 4.50 -4.19 -6.44
N ILE A 80 4.41 -3.62 -5.26
CA ILE A 80 4.81 -4.26 -4.00
C ILE A 80 3.73 -5.26 -3.58
N LEU A 81 2.48 -4.81 -3.61
CA LEU A 81 1.35 -5.53 -3.06
C LEU A 81 0.12 -5.34 -3.94
N ILE A 82 -0.69 -6.40 -4.01
CA ILE A 82 -2.03 -6.39 -4.59
C ILE A 82 -3.04 -6.97 -3.60
N VAL A 83 -4.24 -6.39 -3.54
CA VAL A 83 -5.39 -6.96 -2.82
C VAL A 83 -6.48 -7.25 -3.84
N GLU A 84 -6.77 -8.53 -4.06
CA GLU A 84 -7.89 -8.97 -4.89
C GLU A 84 -9.13 -9.10 -4.00
N TYR A 85 -10.26 -8.50 -4.39
CA TYR A 85 -11.50 -8.49 -3.60
C TYR A 85 -12.68 -9.10 -4.36
#